data_AF-A0A429WIJ4-F1
#
_entry.id   AF-A0A429WIJ4-F1
#
_cell.length_a   1.000
_cell.length_b   1.000
_cell.length_c   1.000
_cell.angle_alpha   90.00
_cell.angle_beta   90.00
_cell.angle_gamma   90.00
#
_symmetry.space_group_name_H-M   'P 1'
#
loop_
_entity.id
_entity.type
_entity.pdbx_description
1 polymer ?
#
loop_
_entity_poly.entity_id
_entity_poly.type
_entity_poly.pdbx_seq_one_letter_code
_entity_poly.pdbx_strand_id
1 'polypeptide(L)'
;MKYLLWLLKAAIFFTLFAFALNNQHDATVYFFFGTHWRAPLVLVVLAAFAGGLVVGALGMLPGWWKHRAAAAAQQPSAPQQTPATTGSAAAPAAAPAPSISATDLPAVRQHGL
;
A
#
# COMPACT_ATOMS: atom_id res chain seq x y z
N MET A 1 -7.88 18.35 20.51
CA MET A 1 -8.06 16.98 19.98
C MET A 1 -8.40 15.93 21.04
N LYS A 2 -7.79 15.95 22.24
CA LYS A 2 -8.04 14.93 23.30
C LYS A 2 -9.47 14.92 23.85
N TYR A 3 -10.09 16.10 24.00
CA TYR A 3 -11.49 16.22 24.43
C TYR A 3 -12.48 15.64 23.42
N LEU A 4 -12.22 15.80 22.13
CA LEU A 4 -13.08 15.25 21.07
C LEU A 4 -13.04 13.71 21.08
N LEU A 5 -11.85 13.13 21.21
CA LEU A 5 -11.70 11.68 21.39
C LEU A 5 -12.38 11.18 22.67
N TRP A 6 -12.34 11.96 23.75
CA TRP A 6 -13.02 11.61 25.00
C TRP A 6 -14.56 11.67 24.86
N LEU A 7 -15.08 12.72 24.24
CA LEU A 7 -16.50 12.87 23.93
C LEU A 7 -16.99 11.79 22.97
N LEU A 8 -16.19 11.41 21.97
CA LEU A 8 -16.51 10.32 21.06
C LEU A 8 -16.62 8.98 21.82
N LYS A 9 -15.69 8.69 22.73
CA LYS A 9 -15.76 7.50 23.60
C LYS A 9 -17.03 7.52 24.47
N ALA A 10 -17.36 8.67 25.05
CA ALA A 10 -18.57 8.83 25.83
C ALA A 10 -19.85 8.67 24.98
N ALA A 11 -19.88 9.22 23.76
CA ALA A 11 -20.99 9.09 22.82
C ALA A 11 -21.18 7.64 22.37
N ILE A 12 -20.08 6.92 22.05
CA ILE A 12 -20.12 5.50 21.74
C ILE A 12 -20.65 4.71 22.94
N PHE A 13 -20.14 4.96 24.14
CA PHE A 13 -20.61 4.31 25.36
C PHE A 13 -22.09 4.56 25.61
N PHE A 14 -22.52 5.83 25.55
CA PHE A 14 -23.91 6.22 25.75
C PHE A 14 -24.82 5.58 24.71
N THR A 15 -24.40 5.51 23.46
CA THR A 15 -25.16 4.87 22.38
C THR A 15 -25.29 3.36 22.63
N LEU A 16 -24.19 2.68 22.96
CA LEU A 16 -24.19 1.25 23.30
C LEU A 16 -25.04 0.97 24.55
N PHE A 17 -24.96 1.83 25.56
CA PHE A 17 -25.71 1.70 26.80
C PHE A 17 -27.22 1.94 26.60
N ALA A 18 -27.59 3.02 25.90
CA ALA A 18 -28.97 3.30 25.55
C ALA A 18 -29.54 2.22 24.63
N PHE A 19 -28.73 1.71 23.69
CA PHE A 19 -29.10 0.56 22.88
C PHE A 19 -29.33 -0.69 23.74
N ALA A 20 -28.47 -0.97 24.72
CA ALA A 20 -28.64 -2.07 25.65
C ALA A 20 -29.91 -1.91 26.51
N LEU A 21 -30.21 -0.70 27.00
CA LEU A 21 -31.44 -0.40 27.75
C LEU A 21 -32.70 -0.55 26.89
N ASN A 22 -32.67 -0.08 25.64
CA ASN A 22 -33.82 -0.16 24.74
C ASN A 22 -34.04 -1.58 24.19
N ASN A 23 -32.99 -2.42 24.18
CA ASN A 23 -33.01 -3.78 23.66
C ASN A 23 -32.77 -4.82 24.76
N GLN A 24 -33.37 -4.61 25.94
CA GLN A 24 -33.38 -5.58 27.05
C GLN A 24 -34.25 -6.81 26.78
N HIS A 25 -34.98 -6.83 25.67
CA HIS A 25 -35.79 -7.98 25.29
C HIS A 25 -34.91 -9.20 25.03
N ASP A 26 -35.34 -10.33 25.56
CA ASP A 26 -34.73 -11.61 25.26
C ASP A 26 -35.05 -12.04 23.81
N ALA A 27 -33.99 -12.31 23.04
CA ALA A 27 -34.08 -12.97 21.76
C ALA A 27 -33.90 -14.48 21.93
N THR A 28 -34.65 -15.27 21.15
CA THR A 28 -34.52 -16.73 21.11
C THR A 28 -33.87 -17.12 19.80
N VAL A 29 -32.65 -17.68 19.87
CA VAL A 29 -31.93 -18.22 18.73
C VAL A 29 -32.27 -19.70 18.64
N TYR A 30 -32.95 -20.09 17.56
CA TYR A 30 -33.30 -21.47 17.30
C TYR A 30 -32.14 -22.15 16.57
N PHE A 31 -31.54 -23.13 17.23
CA PHE A 31 -30.55 -24.02 16.65
C PHE A 31 -31.21 -25.30 16.15
N PHE A 32 -30.40 -26.18 15.58
CA PHE A 32 -30.83 -27.49 15.12
C PHE A 32 -31.26 -28.39 16.30
N PHE A 33 -32.07 -29.41 16.02
CA PHE A 33 -32.56 -30.39 17.02
C PHE A 33 -33.48 -29.83 18.12
N GLY A 34 -34.18 -28.71 17.87
CA GLY A 34 -35.09 -28.10 18.84
C GLY A 34 -34.42 -27.34 19.97
N THR A 35 -33.08 -27.27 19.96
CA THR A 35 -32.31 -26.49 20.92
C THR A 35 -32.53 -25.02 20.64
N HIS A 36 -33.02 -24.28 21.61
CA HIS A 36 -33.19 -22.84 21.50
C HIS A 36 -32.42 -22.19 22.66
N TRP A 37 -31.66 -21.15 22.34
CA TRP A 37 -30.95 -20.37 23.35
C TRP A 37 -31.57 -19.00 23.46
N ARG A 38 -31.91 -18.61 24.69
CA ARG A 38 -32.47 -17.31 25.00
C ARG A 38 -31.38 -16.43 25.60
N ALA A 39 -31.16 -15.28 24.98
CA ALA A 39 -30.18 -14.29 25.41
C ALA A 39 -30.68 -12.87 25.10
N PRO A 40 -30.26 -11.84 25.85
CA PRO A 40 -30.62 -10.46 25.55
C PRO A 40 -30.24 -10.07 24.11
N LEU A 41 -31.18 -9.47 23.38
CA LEU A 41 -31.03 -9.12 21.96
C LEU A 41 -29.75 -8.31 21.70
N VAL A 42 -29.43 -7.38 22.60
CA VAL A 42 -28.22 -6.56 22.51
C VAL A 42 -26.94 -7.40 22.43
N LEU A 43 -26.83 -8.48 23.22
CA LEU A 43 -25.65 -9.33 23.21
C LEU A 43 -25.54 -10.13 21.92
N VAL A 44 -26.67 -10.61 21.40
CA VAL A 44 -26.72 -11.35 20.13
C VAL A 44 -26.22 -10.49 18.97
N VAL A 45 -26.73 -9.25 18.85
CA VAL A 45 -26.33 -8.32 17.80
C VAL A 45 -24.85 -7.93 17.93
N LEU A 46 -24.40 -7.62 19.15
CA LEU A 46 -23.01 -7.24 19.39
C LEU A 46 -22.05 -8.38 19.05
N ALA A 47 -22.37 -9.62 19.44
CA ALA A 47 -21.55 -10.80 19.14
C ALA A 47 -21.50 -11.09 17.63
N ALA A 48 -22.64 -11.03 16.94
CA ALA A 48 -22.70 -11.23 15.49
C ALA A 48 -21.89 -10.16 14.74
N PHE A 49 -22.01 -8.89 15.14
CA PHE A 49 -21.25 -7.79 14.55
C PHE A 49 -19.73 -7.93 14.79
N ALA A 50 -19.32 -8.20 16.04
CA ALA A 50 -17.91 -8.40 16.37
C ALA A 50 -17.32 -9.59 15.60
N GLY A 51 -18.06 -10.70 15.51
CA GLY A 51 -17.68 -11.86 14.70
C GLY A 51 -17.53 -11.50 13.21
N GLY A 52 -18.51 -10.78 12.65
CA GLY A 52 -18.45 -10.29 11.26
C GLY A 52 -17.26 -9.38 10.99
N LEU A 53 -16.90 -8.50 11.95
CA LEU A 53 -15.73 -7.64 11.83
C LEU A 53 -14.42 -8.43 11.83
N VAL A 54 -14.30 -9.44 12.70
CA VAL A 54 -13.13 -10.34 12.73
C VAL A 54 -13.01 -11.11 11.43
N VAL A 55 -14.09 -11.70 10.95
CA VAL A 55 -14.12 -12.43 9.67
C VAL A 55 -13.79 -11.50 8.51
N GLY A 56 -14.35 -10.29 8.47
CA GLY A 56 -14.06 -9.29 7.45
C GLY A 56 -12.60 -8.86 7.45
N ALA A 57 -12.03 -8.59 8.63
CA ALA A 57 -10.62 -8.24 8.78
C ALA A 57 -9.69 -9.39 8.32
N LEU A 58 -10.00 -10.63 8.71
CA LEU A 58 -9.26 -11.82 8.27
C LEU A 58 -9.37 -12.03 6.75
N GLY A 59 -10.55 -11.80 6.17
CA GLY A 59 -10.76 -11.87 4.71
C GLY A 59 -10.00 -10.81 3.92
N MET A 60 -9.75 -9.64 4.51
CA MET A 60 -8.97 -8.55 3.89
C MET A 60 -7.44 -8.74 4.02
N LEU A 61 -6.98 -9.53 5.00
CA LEU A 61 -5.56 -9.76 5.29
C LEU A 61 -4.74 -10.40 4.15
N PRO A 62 -5.22 -11.47 3.44
CA PRO A 62 -4.40 -12.14 2.43
C PRO A 62 -4.10 -11.28 1.20
N GLY A 63 -5.03 -10.39 0.81
CA GLY A 63 -4.81 -9.45 -0.29
C GLY A 63 -3.80 -8.36 0.09
N TRP A 64 -3.90 -7.83 1.30
CA TRP A 64 -3.04 -6.74 1.79
C TRP A 64 -1.58 -7.16 1.92
N TRP A 65 -1.30 -8.42 2.28
CA TRP A 65 0.07 -8.94 2.35
C TRP A 65 0.73 -9.03 0.98
N LYS A 66 -0.02 -9.46 -0.05
CA LYS A 66 0.49 -9.56 -1.42
C LYS A 66 0.79 -8.18 -2.02
N HIS A 67 -0.06 -7.19 -1.77
CA HIS A 67 0.18 -5.82 -2.19
C HIS A 67 1.33 -5.15 -1.43
N ARG A 68 1.49 -5.40 -0.12
CA ARG A 68 2.63 -4.88 0.64
C ARG A 68 3.96 -5.50 0.23
N ALA A 69 4.00 -6.80 -0.08
CA ALA A 69 5.21 -7.45 -0.58
C ALA A 69 5.63 -6.90 -1.96
N ALA A 70 4.66 -6.66 -2.86
CA ALA A 70 4.93 -6.02 -4.15
C ALA A 70 5.40 -4.56 -4.02
N ALA A 71 4.86 -3.81 -3.06
CA ALA A 71 5.31 -2.44 -2.78
C ALA A 71 6.72 -2.37 -2.17
N ALA A 72 7.13 -3.39 -1.39
CA ALA A 72 8.49 -3.49 -0.85
C ALA A 72 9.53 -3.97 -1.88
N ALA A 73 9.10 -4.68 -2.94
CA ALA A 73 9.97 -5.10 -4.04
C ALA A 73 10.20 -3.99 -5.09
N GLN A 74 9.36 -2.94 -5.11
CA GLN A 74 9.51 -1.77 -5.97
C GLN A 74 10.21 -0.63 -5.21
N GLN A 75 11.40 -0.90 -4.67
CA GLN A 75 12.29 0.16 -4.21
C GLN A 75 12.85 0.85 -5.47
N PRO A 76 12.67 2.17 -5.68
CA PRO A 76 13.26 2.85 -6.83
C PRO A 76 14.78 2.78 -6.71
N SER A 77 15.44 2.13 -7.67
CA SER A 77 16.89 2.21 -7.83
C SER A 77 17.30 3.68 -7.92
N ALA A 78 18.06 4.17 -6.94
CA ALA A 78 18.62 5.50 -6.97
C ALA A 78 19.49 5.69 -8.22
N PRO A 79 19.47 6.86 -8.90
CA PRO A 79 20.38 7.11 -10.01
C PRO A 79 21.81 7.11 -9.48
N GLN A 80 22.62 6.19 -10.00
CA GLN A 80 24.04 6.08 -9.68
C GLN A 80 24.77 7.33 -10.17
N GLN A 81 25.14 8.21 -9.25
CA GLN A 81 26.03 9.33 -9.52
C GLN A 81 27.46 8.78 -9.67
N THR A 82 27.97 8.80 -10.89
CA THR A 82 29.37 8.50 -11.21
C THR A 82 30.28 9.56 -10.56
N PRO A 83 31.26 9.18 -9.70
CA PRO A 83 32.22 10.13 -9.16
C PRO A 83 33.17 10.60 -10.27
N ALA A 84 33.11 11.89 -10.59
CA ALA A 84 34.15 12.56 -11.37
C ALA A 84 35.36 12.80 -10.46
N THR A 85 36.41 12.00 -10.66
CA THR A 85 37.71 12.20 -10.02
C THR A 85 38.27 13.56 -10.43
N THR A 86 38.46 14.43 -9.45
CA THR A 86 39.18 15.69 -9.63
C THR A 86 40.67 15.42 -9.47
N GLY A 87 41.48 15.86 -10.45
CA GLY A 87 42.89 16.17 -10.22
C GLY A 87 43.89 15.50 -11.15
N SER A 88 44.25 16.17 -12.24
CA SER A 88 45.67 16.46 -12.48
C SER A 88 45.82 17.65 -13.41
N ALA A 89 46.61 18.61 -12.94
CA ALA A 89 46.99 19.83 -13.61
C ALA A 89 47.98 19.59 -14.76
N ALA A 90 48.20 20.68 -15.51
CA ALA A 90 49.32 20.97 -16.41
C ALA A 90 49.20 20.51 -17.88
N ALA A 91 48.73 21.43 -18.73
CA ALA A 91 49.38 21.69 -20.02
C ALA A 91 50.80 22.24 -19.74
N PRO A 92 51.83 21.95 -20.56
CA PRO A 92 51.92 22.51 -21.90
C PRO A 92 52.64 21.65 -22.97
N ALA A 93 52.50 22.09 -24.22
CA ALA A 93 53.45 21.96 -25.33
C ALA A 93 53.76 20.56 -25.93
N ALA A 94 53.23 20.31 -27.14
CA ALA A 94 54.01 20.07 -28.36
C ALA A 94 53.09 19.65 -29.53
N ALA A 95 53.06 20.45 -30.59
CA ALA A 95 52.64 20.05 -31.93
C ALA A 95 53.75 19.20 -32.60
N PRO A 96 53.68 18.80 -33.89
CA PRO A 96 52.59 18.32 -34.74
C PRO A 96 52.93 16.96 -35.40
N ALA A 97 51.97 16.21 -35.96
CA ALA A 97 52.22 15.37 -37.15
C ALA A 97 50.91 14.81 -37.74
N PRO A 98 50.67 14.96 -39.06
CA PRO A 98 49.52 14.43 -39.76
C PRO A 98 49.82 13.05 -40.36
N SER A 99 48.85 12.14 -40.34
CA SER A 99 48.87 10.94 -41.18
C SER A 99 47.53 10.78 -41.89
N ILE A 100 47.51 11.44 -43.04
CA ILE A 100 46.63 11.25 -44.19
C ILE A 100 46.89 9.86 -44.77
N SER A 101 45.84 9.07 -45.02
CA SER A 101 45.74 7.95 -45.98
C SER A 101 44.40 7.26 -45.69
N ALA A 102 43.51 6.93 -46.62
CA ALA A 102 43.47 6.91 -48.07
C ALA A 102 41.98 7.06 -48.43
N THR A 103 41.58 7.98 -49.30
CA THR A 103 41.56 7.82 -50.76
C THR A 103 40.76 6.60 -51.20
N ASP A 104 39.56 6.91 -51.72
CA ASP A 104 38.88 6.27 -52.85
C ASP A 104 38.30 4.86 -52.69
N LEU A 105 37.19 4.48 -53.33
CA LEU A 105 36.48 4.98 -54.53
C LEU A 105 34.97 4.57 -54.34
N PRO A 106 34.05 4.68 -55.31
CA PRO A 106 32.83 5.49 -55.24
C PRO A 106 31.55 4.64 -55.45
N ALA A 107 30.37 5.18 -55.10
CA ALA A 107 29.14 4.67 -55.69
C ALA A 107 28.07 5.75 -55.68
N VAL A 108 28.04 6.46 -56.79
CA VAL A 108 26.97 7.33 -57.24
C VAL A 108 25.63 6.57 -57.28
N ARG A 109 24.53 7.34 -57.17
CA ARG A 109 23.18 7.10 -57.73
C ARG A 109 22.07 6.75 -56.72
N GLN A 110 21.24 7.72 -56.38
CA GLN A 110 19.85 7.87 -56.85
C GLN A 110 19.16 9.01 -56.07
N HIS A 111 18.90 10.14 -56.74
CA HIS A 111 17.58 10.54 -57.28
C HIS A 111 16.56 10.91 -56.19
N GLY A 112 16.48 12.21 -55.90
CA GLY A 112 15.29 12.84 -55.34
C GLY A 112 14.28 13.15 -56.45
N LEU A 113 13.02 12.89 -56.13
CA LEU A 113 11.86 13.63 -56.60
C LEU A 113 11.31 14.38 -55.40
#